data_AF-A0A4R6UL91-F1
#
_entry.id   AF-A0A4R6UL91-F1
#
_cell.length_a   1.000
_cell.length_b   1.000
_cell.length_c   1.000
_cell.angle_alpha   90.00
_cell.angle_beta   90.00
_cell.angle_gamma   90.00
#
_symmetry.space_group_name_H-M   'P 1'
#
loop_
_entity.id
_entity.type
_entity.pdbx_description
1 polymer ?
#
loop_
_entity_poly.entity_id
_entity_poly.type
_entity_poly.pdbx_seq_one_letter_code
_entity_poly.pdbx_strand_id
1 'polypeptide(L)'
;MLGRKTFTPAEIDQARTAVRAEVAALRVHDDPVLATALLLALDRRFVHRIRSASGKDTNPVTELELIAESLLDHGGVLTPNKVIKYQPERSVLGLQPGDRIAPDADAVERLADAFLAELSVRFGEDVAPV
;
A
#
# COMPACT_ATOMS: atom_id res chain seq x y z
N MET A 1 11.21 -17.10 -5.32
CA MET A 1 10.46 -16.34 -6.35
C MET A 1 11.26 -15.09 -6.69
N LEU A 2 11.35 -14.73 -7.97
CA LEU A 2 12.11 -13.58 -8.47
C LEU A 2 11.28 -12.30 -8.31
N GLY A 3 11.90 -11.23 -7.80
CA GLY A 3 11.23 -9.94 -7.69
C GLY A 3 11.11 -9.22 -9.05
N ARG A 4 10.05 -8.43 -9.20
CA ARG A 4 9.67 -7.65 -10.38
C ARG A 4 10.17 -6.22 -10.28
N LYS A 5 10.76 -5.74 -11.37
CA LYS A 5 11.14 -4.33 -11.60
C LYS A 5 10.01 -3.51 -12.21
N THR A 6 9.11 -4.16 -12.93
CA THR A 6 8.05 -3.47 -13.68
C THR A 6 6.69 -4.17 -13.55
N PHE A 7 5.65 -3.36 -13.70
CA PHE A 7 4.24 -3.75 -13.86
C PHE A 7 3.68 -2.98 -15.07
N THR A 8 2.89 -3.68 -15.88
CA THR A 8 2.24 -3.09 -17.06
C THR A 8 1.16 -2.09 -16.63
N PRO A 9 0.85 -1.08 -17.46
CA PRO A 9 -0.29 -0.20 -17.21
C PRO A 9 -1.62 -0.96 -17.01
N ALA A 10 -1.83 -2.01 -17.80
CA ALA A 10 -3.03 -2.85 -17.71
C ALA A 10 -3.17 -3.57 -16.35
N GLU A 11 -2.08 -4.08 -15.77
CA GLU A 11 -2.09 -4.67 -14.43
C GLU A 11 -2.49 -3.64 -13.36
N ILE A 12 -1.97 -2.42 -13.47
CA ILE A 12 -2.26 -1.34 -12.52
C ILE A 12 -3.71 -0.88 -12.67
N ASP A 13 -4.22 -0.74 -13.90
CA ASP A 13 -5.61 -0.35 -14.15
C ASP A 13 -6.61 -1.43 -13.71
N GLN A 14 -6.27 -2.71 -13.89
CA GLN A 14 -7.06 -3.82 -13.37
C GLN A 14 -7.11 -3.75 -11.83
N ALA A 15 -5.98 -3.53 -11.17
CA ALA A 15 -5.94 -3.38 -9.72
C ALA A 15 -6.77 -2.17 -9.26
N ARG A 16 -6.67 -1.02 -9.95
CA ARG A 16 -7.47 0.18 -9.66
C ARG A 16 -8.97 -0.10 -9.74
N THR A 17 -9.40 -0.81 -10.78
CA THR A 17 -10.82 -1.17 -10.97
C THR A 17 -11.30 -2.09 -9.85
N ALA A 18 -10.50 -3.09 -9.49
CA ALA A 18 -10.84 -4.02 -8.41
C ALA A 18 -10.95 -3.32 -7.05
N VAL A 19 -9.96 -2.48 -6.70
CA VAL A 19 -9.94 -1.77 -5.42
C VAL A 19 -11.11 -0.80 -5.29
N ARG A 20 -11.51 -0.11 -6.38
CA ARG A 20 -12.69 0.77 -6.34
C ARG A 20 -13.97 0.01 -6.03
N ALA A 21 -14.14 -1.19 -6.60
CA ALA A 21 -15.29 -2.03 -6.29
C ALA A 21 -15.25 -2.53 -4.83
N GLU A 22 -14.08 -2.91 -4.35
CA GLU A 22 -13.85 -3.34 -2.95
C GLU A 22 -14.13 -2.22 -1.95
N VAL A 23 -13.64 -1.00 -2.21
CA VAL A 23 -13.91 0.20 -1.39
C VAL A 23 -15.40 0.54 -1.42
N ALA A 24 -16.06 0.46 -2.58
CA ALA A 24 -17.50 0.70 -2.66
C ALA A 24 -18.28 -0.31 -1.79
N ALA A 25 -17.89 -1.59 -1.79
CA ALA A 25 -18.49 -2.59 -0.91
C ALA A 25 -18.19 -2.29 0.57
N LEU A 26 -16.95 -1.90 0.90
CA LEU A 26 -16.58 -1.49 2.25
C LEU A 26 -17.45 -0.34 2.76
N ARG A 27 -17.73 0.67 1.93
CA ARG A 27 -18.63 1.79 2.30
C ARG A 27 -20.05 1.34 2.65
N VAL A 28 -20.53 0.27 2.03
CA VAL A 28 -21.88 -0.28 2.33
C VAL A 28 -21.86 -1.04 3.65
N HIS A 29 -20.78 -1.78 3.93
CA HIS A 29 -20.69 -2.62 5.13
C HIS A 29 -20.19 -1.90 6.38
N ASP A 30 -19.42 -0.82 6.21
CA ASP A 30 -18.78 -0.03 7.27
C ASP A 30 -18.04 -0.91 8.31
N ASP A 31 -17.31 -1.91 7.81
CA ASP A 31 -16.62 -2.90 8.63
C ASP A 31 -15.10 -2.62 8.69
N PRO A 32 -14.54 -2.25 9.86
CA PRO A 32 -13.11 -1.99 10.00
C PRO A 32 -12.23 -3.24 9.77
N VAL A 33 -12.75 -4.45 9.99
CA VAL A 33 -12.04 -5.69 9.66
C VAL A 33 -11.90 -5.83 8.15
N LEU A 34 -12.97 -5.53 7.41
CA LEU A 34 -12.92 -5.51 5.96
C LEU A 34 -11.93 -4.44 5.45
N ALA A 35 -11.92 -3.25 6.06
CA ALA A 35 -10.99 -2.18 5.68
C ALA A 35 -9.52 -2.60 5.74
N THR A 36 -9.11 -3.24 6.85
CA THR A 36 -7.74 -3.76 6.97
C THR A 36 -7.43 -4.92 6.03
N ALA A 37 -8.41 -5.80 5.77
CA ALA A 37 -8.26 -6.90 4.82
C ALA A 37 -8.03 -6.38 3.39
N LEU A 38 -8.68 -5.28 2.99
CA LEU A 38 -8.47 -4.66 1.68
C LEU A 38 -7.06 -4.09 1.50
N LEU A 39 -6.46 -3.51 2.53
CA LEU A 39 -5.06 -3.06 2.47
C LEU A 39 -4.09 -4.23 2.25
N LEU A 40 -4.30 -5.35 2.93
CA LEU A 40 -3.54 -6.58 2.70
C LEU A 40 -3.75 -7.14 1.29
N ALA A 41 -4.99 -7.13 0.79
CA ALA A 41 -5.31 -7.57 -0.56
C ALA A 41 -4.62 -6.69 -1.62
N LEU A 42 -4.58 -5.37 -1.43
CA LEU A 42 -3.85 -4.44 -2.28
C LEU A 42 -2.35 -4.74 -2.29
N ASP A 43 -1.74 -4.90 -1.12
CA ASP A 43 -0.32 -5.25 -1.00
C ASP A 43 -0.01 -6.56 -1.76
N ARG A 44 -0.85 -7.57 -1.57
CA ARG A 44 -0.63 -8.91 -2.13
C ARG A 44 -0.57 -8.94 -3.65
N ARG A 45 -1.31 -8.05 -4.34
CA ARG A 45 -1.32 -7.90 -5.81
C ARG A 45 0.07 -7.55 -6.34
N PHE A 46 0.88 -6.84 -5.56
CA PHE A 46 2.18 -6.33 -5.95
C PHE A 46 3.29 -6.75 -4.99
N VAL A 47 3.13 -7.86 -4.25
CA VAL A 47 4.09 -8.35 -3.25
C VAL A 47 5.46 -8.69 -3.83
N HIS A 48 5.52 -8.97 -5.13
CA HIS A 48 6.78 -9.29 -5.82
C HIS A 48 7.58 -8.07 -6.24
N ARG A 49 7.22 -6.85 -5.82
CA ARG A 49 7.99 -5.63 -6.09
C ARG A 49 9.40 -5.69 -5.49
N ILE A 50 10.42 -5.32 -6.26
CA ILE A 50 11.78 -5.29 -5.72
C ILE A 50 12.05 -4.06 -4.85
N ARG A 51 12.81 -4.27 -3.77
CA ARG A 51 13.18 -3.21 -2.83
C ARG A 51 13.91 -2.04 -3.49
N SER A 52 14.77 -2.28 -4.48
CA SER A 52 15.55 -1.20 -5.09
C SER A 52 14.67 -0.18 -5.81
N ALA A 53 13.49 -0.58 -6.30
CA ALA A 53 12.51 0.31 -6.90
C ALA A 53 11.56 0.91 -5.84
N SER A 54 11.10 0.11 -4.85
CA SER A 54 10.26 0.61 -3.75
C SER A 54 10.94 1.73 -2.94
N GLY A 55 12.26 1.63 -2.77
CA GLY A 55 13.02 2.54 -1.93
C GLY A 55 12.98 2.19 -0.44
N LYS A 56 13.51 3.12 0.36
CA LYS A 56 13.61 3.04 1.83
C LYS A 56 13.07 4.31 2.51
N ASP A 57 12.69 5.32 1.75
CA ASP A 57 12.05 6.53 2.26
C ASP A 57 10.55 6.29 2.48
N THR A 58 9.88 7.23 3.14
CA THR A 58 8.42 7.21 3.25
C THR A 58 7.81 7.67 1.94
N ASN A 59 7.06 6.77 1.31
CA ASN A 59 6.24 6.99 0.14
C ASN A 59 5.04 6.01 0.18
N PRO A 60 4.00 6.17 -0.64
CA PRO A 60 2.82 5.30 -0.59
C PRO A 60 3.12 3.80 -0.74
N VAL A 61 4.15 3.41 -1.52
CA VAL A 61 4.55 2.00 -1.69
C VAL A 61 5.16 1.43 -0.43
N THR A 62 6.05 2.17 0.24
CA THR A 62 6.69 1.74 1.49
C THR A 62 5.76 1.89 2.70
N GLU A 63 4.84 2.84 2.69
CA GLU A 63 3.80 2.97 3.71
C GLU A 63 2.87 1.76 3.72
N LEU A 64 2.35 1.34 2.55
CA LEU A 64 1.52 0.14 2.46
C LEU A 64 2.29 -1.11 2.89
N GLU A 65 3.58 -1.22 2.53
CA GLU A 65 4.46 -2.31 2.98
C GLU A 65 4.53 -2.36 4.51
N LEU A 66 4.78 -1.22 5.15
CA LEU A 66 4.88 -1.14 6.60
C LEU A 66 3.55 -1.39 7.32
N ILE A 67 2.44 -0.95 6.74
CA ILE A 67 1.09 -1.24 7.21
C ILE A 67 0.80 -2.74 7.12
N ALA A 68 1.12 -3.38 5.99
CA ALA A 68 0.90 -4.80 5.80
C ALA A 68 1.73 -5.63 6.80
N GLU A 69 3.01 -5.31 6.98
CA GLU A 69 3.86 -5.93 8.01
C GLU A 69 3.25 -5.73 9.41
N SER A 70 2.80 -4.53 9.74
CA SER A 70 2.18 -4.21 11.03
C SER A 70 0.87 -4.97 11.30
N LEU A 71 0.06 -5.16 10.26
CA LEU A 71 -1.18 -5.93 10.33
C LEU A 71 -0.90 -7.43 10.54
N LEU A 72 0.12 -7.97 9.88
CA LEU A 72 0.45 -9.40 9.94
C LEU A 72 1.23 -9.77 11.22
N ASP A 73 2.23 -8.97 11.58
CA ASP A 73 3.24 -9.36 12.57
C ASP A 73 3.19 -8.53 13.86
N HIS A 74 2.41 -7.45 13.89
CA HIS A 74 2.37 -6.51 15.02
C HIS A 74 0.95 -6.22 15.53
N GLY A 75 0.01 -7.16 15.31
CA GLY A 75 -1.33 -7.09 15.88
C GLY A 75 -2.17 -5.90 15.42
N GLY A 76 -1.83 -5.34 14.24
CA GLY A 76 -2.49 -4.16 13.68
C GLY A 76 -2.10 -2.85 14.36
N VAL A 77 -0.96 -2.79 15.02
CA VAL A 77 -0.38 -1.56 15.55
C VAL A 77 0.78 -1.13 14.67
N LEU A 78 0.76 0.11 14.16
CA LEU A 78 1.80 0.61 13.28
C LEU A 78 3.16 0.58 13.98
N THR A 79 4.04 -0.27 13.48
CA THR A 79 5.35 -0.52 14.09
C THR A 79 6.44 -0.29 13.06
N PRO A 80 7.22 0.81 13.15
CA PRO A 80 8.34 1.06 12.26
C PRO A 80 9.39 -0.05 12.31
N ASN A 81 9.99 -0.36 11.17
CA ASN A 81 11.10 -1.30 11.05
C ASN A 81 12.43 -0.56 10.76
N LYS A 82 13.55 -1.30 10.70
CA LYS A 82 14.89 -0.73 10.46
C LYS A 82 15.17 -0.39 9.00
N VAL A 83 14.32 -0.84 8.07
CA VAL A 83 14.54 -0.72 6.62
C VAL A 83 13.90 0.53 6.04
N ILE A 84 12.66 0.81 6.45
CA ILE A 84 11.86 1.94 5.99
C ILE A 84 12.06 3.10 6.97
N LYS A 85 12.59 4.21 6.46
CA LYS A 85 12.75 5.47 7.20
C LYS A 85 11.39 6.17 7.27
N TYR A 86 10.49 5.62 8.08
CA TYR A 86 9.12 6.09 8.22
C TYR A 86 9.06 7.50 8.82
N GLN A 87 8.29 8.38 8.19
CA GLN A 87 8.07 9.79 8.53
C GLN A 87 6.56 10.08 8.39
N PRO A 88 5.81 10.12 9.50
CA PRO A 88 4.35 10.29 9.47
C PRO A 88 3.88 11.50 8.64
N GLU A 89 4.61 12.60 8.68
CA GLU A 89 4.33 13.83 7.94
C GLU A 89 4.43 13.69 6.42
N ARG A 90 5.03 12.60 5.93
CA ARG A 90 5.14 12.26 4.50
C ARG A 90 4.27 11.08 4.10
N SER A 91 3.60 10.42 5.05
CA SER A 91 2.72 9.30 4.76
C SER A 91 1.32 9.78 4.38
N VAL A 92 0.57 8.95 3.66
CA VAL A 92 -0.79 9.26 3.18
C VAL A 92 -1.78 9.21 4.34
N LEU A 93 -1.63 8.26 5.25
CA LEU A 93 -2.52 8.10 6.40
C LEU A 93 -2.09 8.91 7.62
N GLY A 94 -0.86 9.42 7.66
CA GLY A 94 -0.37 10.24 8.77
C GLY A 94 -0.23 9.49 10.10
N LEU A 95 -0.34 8.16 10.09
CA LEU A 95 -0.30 7.31 11.27
C LEU A 95 1.02 7.48 12.02
N GLN A 96 0.94 7.63 13.34
CA GLN A 96 2.08 7.68 14.23
C GLN A 96 2.51 6.25 14.63
N PRO A 97 3.80 6.02 14.91
CA PRO A 97 4.24 4.77 15.53
C PRO A 97 3.47 4.49 16.82
N GLY A 98 2.89 3.30 16.95
CA GLY A 98 2.03 2.91 18.07
C GLY A 98 0.53 3.11 17.83
N ASP A 99 0.13 3.77 16.73
CA ASP A 99 -1.29 3.91 16.39
C ASP A 99 -1.91 2.57 15.99
N ARG A 100 -3.18 2.39 16.36
CA ARG A 100 -3.99 1.29 15.85
C ARG A 100 -4.31 1.54 14.38
N ILE A 101 -4.03 0.57 13.53
CA ILE A 101 -4.42 0.58 12.12
C ILE A 101 -5.90 0.20 12.06
N ALA A 102 -6.76 1.20 11.88
CA ALA A 102 -8.20 1.04 11.72
C ALA A 102 -8.72 2.08 10.70
N PRO A 103 -8.34 1.97 9.42
CA PRO A 103 -8.76 2.93 8.40
C PRO A 103 -10.27 2.81 8.13
N ASP A 104 -10.91 3.93 7.84
CA ASP A 104 -12.23 3.95 7.20
C ASP A 104 -12.08 3.76 5.68
N ALA A 105 -13.22 3.71 4.98
CA ALA A 105 -13.23 3.51 3.53
C ALA A 105 -12.51 4.63 2.76
N ASP A 106 -12.59 5.88 3.23
CA ASP A 106 -11.94 7.01 2.56
C ASP A 106 -10.43 6.98 2.75
N ALA A 107 -9.94 6.56 3.92
CA ALA A 107 -8.54 6.29 4.17
C ALA A 107 -8.01 5.15 3.29
N VAL A 108 -8.77 4.05 3.15
CA VAL A 108 -8.41 2.95 2.23
C VAL A 108 -8.32 3.46 0.79
N GLU A 109 -9.30 4.23 0.33
CA GLU A 109 -9.30 4.78 -1.04
C GLU A 109 -8.11 5.73 -1.27
N ARG A 110 -7.85 6.67 -0.34
CA ARG A 110 -6.73 7.60 -0.43
C ARG A 110 -5.38 6.87 -0.51
N LEU A 111 -5.15 5.88 0.36
CA LEU A 111 -3.91 5.11 0.34
C LEU A 111 -3.81 4.27 -0.94
N ALA A 112 -4.90 3.65 -1.40
CA ALA A 112 -4.90 2.86 -2.62
C ALA A 112 -4.58 3.69 -3.87
N ASP A 113 -5.22 4.85 -4.03
CA ASP A 113 -4.97 5.72 -5.17
C ASP A 113 -3.54 6.25 -5.16
N ALA A 114 -3.03 6.69 -4.00
CA ALA A 114 -1.65 7.14 -3.84
C ALA A 114 -0.64 6.01 -4.10
N PHE A 115 -0.92 4.81 -3.60
CA PHE A 115 -0.11 3.61 -3.85
C PHE A 115 -0.03 3.29 -5.34
N LEU A 116 -1.16 3.20 -6.03
CA LEU A 116 -1.19 2.84 -7.45
C LEU A 116 -0.53 3.92 -8.33
N ALA A 117 -0.68 5.20 -7.99
CA ALA A 117 0.00 6.29 -8.67
C ALA A 117 1.53 6.20 -8.49
N GLU A 118 2.01 6.01 -7.25
CA GLU A 118 3.43 5.87 -6.97
C GLU A 118 4.02 4.58 -7.59
N LEU A 119 3.23 3.51 -7.61
CA LEU A 119 3.60 2.25 -8.26
C LEU A 119 3.83 2.46 -9.75
N SER A 120 2.96 3.20 -10.45
CA SER A 120 3.17 3.55 -11.87
C SER A 120 4.46 4.34 -12.08
N VAL A 121 4.80 5.26 -11.18
CA VAL A 121 6.03 6.07 -11.29
C VAL A 121 7.29 5.24 -11.07
N ARG A 122 7.27 4.29 -10.12
CA ARG A 122 8.46 3.52 -9.73
C ARG A 122 8.64 2.20 -10.48
N PHE A 123 7.55 1.64 -10.96
CA PHE A 123 7.51 0.31 -11.59
C PHE A 123 6.79 0.31 -12.94
N GLY A 124 6.41 1.45 -13.52
CA GLY A 124 5.88 1.47 -14.89
C GLY A 124 6.91 0.94 -15.89
N GLU A 125 6.47 0.26 -16.94
CA GLU A 125 7.39 -0.27 -17.98
C GLU A 125 8.20 0.83 -18.71
N ASP A 126 7.71 2.07 -18.69
CA ASP A 126 8.41 3.23 -19.28
C ASP A 126 9.48 3.83 -18.34
N VAL A 127 9.70 3.26 -17.15
CA VAL A 127 10.77 3.71 -16.25
C VAL A 127 12.11 3.24 -16.82
N ALA A 128 12.88 4.19 -17.37
CA ALA A 128 14.20 3.94 -17.93
C ALA A 128 15.09 3.16 -16.93
N PRO A 129 15.88 2.17 -17.37
CA PRO A 129 16.77 1.45 -16.48
C PRO A 129 17.81 2.41 -15.90
N VAL A 130 17.83 2.51 -14.57
CA VAL A 130 18.91 3.15 -13.79
C VAL A 130 20.15 2.28 -13.82
#